data_AF-A0A6G3LJM0-F1
#
_entry.id   AF-A0A6G3LJM0-F1
#
_cell.length_a   1.000
_cell.length_b   1.000
_cell.length_c   1.000
_cell.angle_alpha   90.00
_cell.angle_beta   90.00
_cell.angle_gamma   90.00
#
_symmetry.space_group_name_H-M   'P 1'
#
loop_
_entity.id
_entity.type
_entity.pdbx_description
1 polymer ?
#
loop_
_entity_poly.entity_id
_entity_poly.type
_entity_poly.pdbx_seq_one_letter_code
_entity_poly.pdbx_strand_id
1 'polypeptide(L)'
;MKEYITAILLLALATTATLLSLQTLTQKATATPTGLIVTSPTTSLVKTETRNNTHIYTLQVHVKPLSSLQAEKIACIYGAKITALNTSAGKSTLETNPDSACIFFTIDNPSIREAEATVLVTAETLLEEKGEPPILLIGTTAGIAAASYLTLTESGRDKLFKAISIPVGYYVARHEDVLRSKKRLEILEYLKKEPGASMRRISRDTGISFGEVQWHLSILERLGYVRRSRIGKWTVYYPTGSPAEKWLENFITDELGEKITPQTAATLAARLEPYLSTGTIPTSLIREAISK
;
A
#
# COMPACT_ATOMS: atom_id res chain seq x y z
N MET A 1 -40.38 17.90 37.24
CA MET A 1 -38.98 17.39 37.27
C MET A 1 -38.85 15.91 36.91
N LYS A 2 -39.69 15.00 37.44
CA LYS A 2 -39.64 13.56 37.09
C LYS A 2 -39.87 13.27 35.59
N GLU A 3 -40.78 13.98 34.93
CA GLU A 3 -41.09 13.73 33.52
C GLU A 3 -39.98 14.15 32.54
N TYR A 4 -39.18 15.15 32.91
CA TYR A 4 -38.05 15.60 32.09
C TYR A 4 -36.88 14.60 32.15
N ILE A 5 -36.69 13.96 33.30
CA ILE A 5 -35.65 12.95 33.51
C ILE A 5 -35.99 11.66 32.74
N THR A 6 -37.27 11.26 32.71
CA THR A 6 -37.71 10.07 31.95
C THR A 6 -37.59 10.29 30.44
N ALA A 7 -37.87 11.50 29.94
CA ALA A 7 -37.72 11.83 28.52
C ALA A 7 -36.26 11.82 28.07
N ILE A 8 -35.33 12.35 28.89
CA ILE A 8 -33.89 12.34 28.59
C ILE A 8 -33.32 10.92 28.64
N LEU A 9 -33.77 10.08 29.57
CA LEU A 9 -33.34 8.68 29.67
C LEU A 9 -33.80 7.85 28.46
N LEU A 10 -35.00 8.10 27.95
CA LEU A 10 -35.56 7.44 26.76
C LEU A 10 -34.83 7.86 25.46
N LEU A 11 -34.43 9.14 25.34
CA LEU A 11 -33.62 9.63 24.22
C LEU A 11 -32.17 9.08 24.23
N ALA A 12 -31.59 8.85 25.40
CA ALA A 12 -30.27 8.22 25.55
C ALA A 12 -30.30 6.71 25.21
N LEU A 13 -31.38 6.01 25.52
CA LEU A 13 -31.57 4.60 25.15
C LEU A 13 -31.86 4.41 23.65
N ALA A 14 -32.53 5.37 23.00
CA ALA A 14 -32.80 5.31 21.56
C ALA A 14 -31.54 5.58 20.69
N THR A 15 -30.63 6.44 21.16
CA THR A 15 -29.36 6.73 20.47
C THR A 15 -28.33 5.60 20.60
N THR A 16 -28.36 4.84 21.70
CA THR A 16 -27.50 3.65 21.87
C THR A 16 -27.98 2.46 21.05
N ALA A 17 -29.29 2.25 20.89
CA ALA A 17 -29.84 1.17 20.07
C ALA A 17 -29.58 1.37 18.56
N THR A 18 -29.61 2.62 18.07
CA THR A 18 -29.33 2.94 16.66
C THR A 18 -27.85 2.81 16.31
N LEU A 19 -26.94 3.16 17.23
CA LEU A 19 -25.50 2.91 17.10
C LEU A 19 -25.14 1.41 17.09
N LEU A 20 -25.85 0.57 17.85
CA LEU A 20 -25.65 -0.88 17.84
C LEU A 20 -26.08 -1.51 16.50
N SER A 21 -27.16 -1.00 15.89
CA SER A 21 -27.66 -1.52 14.61
C SER A 21 -26.75 -1.20 13.42
N LEU A 22 -26.08 -0.02 13.41
CA LEU A 22 -25.16 0.35 12.34
C LEU A 22 -23.86 -0.48 12.33
N GLN A 23 -23.46 -1.06 13.47
CA GLN A 23 -22.27 -1.92 13.55
C GLN A 23 -22.48 -3.31 12.91
N THR A 24 -23.72 -3.73 12.67
CA THR A 24 -24.00 -5.06 12.10
C THR A 24 -23.93 -5.11 10.57
N LEU A 25 -23.83 -3.97 9.88
CA LEU A 25 -23.90 -3.89 8.41
C LEU A 25 -22.55 -3.77 7.70
N THR A 26 -21.42 -3.76 8.40
CA THR A 26 -20.10 -3.70 7.76
C THR A 26 -19.11 -4.68 8.36
N GLN A 27 -19.24 -5.95 8.00
CA GLN A 27 -18.11 -6.88 7.93
C GLN A 27 -18.51 -8.09 7.08
N LYS A 28 -18.70 -7.86 5.78
CA LYS A 28 -18.38 -8.93 4.82
C LYS A 28 -16.86 -8.98 4.81
N ALA A 29 -16.29 -9.82 5.67
CA ALA A 29 -14.88 -10.16 5.62
C ALA A 29 -14.63 -10.78 4.24
N THR A 30 -14.12 -9.99 3.31
CA THR A 30 -13.52 -10.52 2.09
C THR A 30 -12.22 -11.18 2.52
N ALA A 31 -12.32 -12.48 2.82
CA ALA A 31 -11.16 -13.35 2.91
C ALA A 31 -10.34 -13.16 1.62
N THR A 32 -9.10 -12.72 1.76
CA THR A 32 -8.09 -12.92 0.73
C THR A 32 -8.05 -14.42 0.41
N PRO A 33 -7.97 -14.83 -0.87
CA PRO A 33 -7.86 -16.25 -1.16
C PRO A 33 -6.53 -16.74 -0.58
N THR A 34 -6.59 -17.52 0.49
CA THR A 34 -5.45 -18.30 0.98
C THR A 34 -4.96 -19.16 -0.18
N GLY A 35 -3.73 -18.92 -0.62
CA GLY A 35 -3.23 -19.53 -1.86
C GLY A 35 -1.74 -19.84 -1.77
N LEU A 36 -1.39 -21.07 -2.13
CA LEU A 36 -0.02 -21.48 -2.42
C LEU A 36 0.29 -21.12 -3.88
N ILE A 37 1.31 -20.31 -4.10
CA ILE A 37 1.82 -19.95 -5.42
C ILE A 37 3.10 -20.72 -5.67
N VAL A 38 3.13 -21.53 -6.72
CA VAL A 38 4.35 -22.21 -7.19
C VAL A 38 5.22 -21.18 -7.91
N THR A 39 6.47 -21.04 -7.50
CA THR A 39 7.38 -20.00 -8.00
C THR A 39 8.50 -20.54 -8.89
N SER A 40 8.74 -21.85 -8.87
CA SER A 40 9.78 -22.49 -9.69
C SER A 40 9.18 -23.26 -10.87
N PRO A 41 9.80 -23.20 -12.06
CA PRO A 41 9.41 -24.03 -13.21
C PRO A 41 9.73 -25.53 -13.03
N THR A 42 10.54 -25.90 -12.03
CA THR A 42 10.86 -27.31 -11.72
C THR A 42 9.82 -27.97 -10.83
N THR A 43 8.85 -27.20 -10.34
CA THR A 43 7.85 -27.67 -9.38
C THR A 43 6.46 -27.61 -9.98
N SER A 44 5.65 -28.64 -9.77
CA SER A 44 4.24 -28.70 -10.16
C SER A 44 3.34 -28.95 -8.95
N LEU A 45 2.16 -28.32 -8.92
CA LEU A 45 1.15 -28.59 -7.89
C LEU A 45 0.29 -29.75 -8.35
N VAL A 46 0.41 -30.90 -7.67
CA VAL A 46 -0.27 -32.14 -8.05
C VAL A 46 -1.64 -32.24 -7.41
N LYS A 47 -1.74 -31.87 -6.13
CA LYS A 47 -3.00 -31.99 -5.38
C LYS A 47 -3.16 -30.88 -4.37
N THR A 48 -4.40 -30.44 -4.19
CA THR A 48 -4.81 -29.56 -3.11
C THR A 48 -6.00 -30.19 -2.41
N GLU A 49 -5.87 -30.43 -1.13
CA GLU A 49 -6.95 -30.87 -0.26
C GLU A 49 -7.20 -29.81 0.80
N THR A 50 -8.45 -29.42 0.96
CA THR A 50 -8.86 -28.52 2.05
C THR A 50 -9.79 -29.29 2.97
N ARG A 51 -9.43 -29.36 4.25
CA ARG A 51 -10.28 -29.90 5.32
C ARG A 51 -10.44 -28.84 6.39
N ASN A 52 -11.67 -28.33 6.54
CA ASN A 52 -11.98 -27.20 7.43
C ASN A 52 -11.06 -26.01 7.16
N ASN A 53 -10.17 -25.72 8.12
CA ASN A 53 -9.24 -24.60 8.10
C ASN A 53 -7.80 -25.00 7.73
N THR A 54 -7.60 -26.29 7.43
CA THR A 54 -6.32 -26.88 7.10
C THR A 54 -6.27 -27.17 5.60
N HIS A 55 -5.27 -26.61 4.94
CA HIS A 55 -4.95 -26.83 3.53
C HIS A 55 -3.72 -27.72 3.44
N ILE A 56 -3.83 -28.76 2.62
CA ILE A 56 -2.75 -29.70 2.33
C ILE A 56 -2.42 -29.57 0.85
N TYR A 57 -1.19 -29.18 0.55
CA TYR A 57 -0.67 -29.06 -0.81
C TYR A 57 0.36 -30.16 -1.05
N THR A 58 0.22 -30.84 -2.18
CA THR A 58 1.19 -31.83 -2.67
C THR A 58 1.90 -31.27 -3.89
N LEU A 59 3.18 -30.93 -3.71
CA LEU A 59 4.05 -30.43 -4.76
C LEU A 59 4.97 -31.55 -5.24
N GLN A 60 5.22 -31.59 -6.54
CA GLN A 60 6.17 -32.51 -7.16
C GLN A 60 7.29 -31.71 -7.80
N VAL A 61 8.51 -31.93 -7.33
CA VAL A 61 9.71 -31.26 -7.81
C VAL A 61 10.43 -32.22 -8.77
N HIS A 62 10.55 -31.81 -10.03
CA HIS A 62 11.27 -32.54 -11.07
C HIS A 62 12.71 -32.04 -11.15
N VAL A 63 13.66 -32.92 -10.87
CA VAL A 63 15.09 -32.62 -10.88
C VAL A 63 15.73 -33.30 -12.09
N LYS A 64 16.36 -32.51 -12.94
CA LYS A 64 17.04 -33.00 -14.15
C LYS A 64 18.17 -33.98 -13.78
N PRO A 65 18.54 -34.90 -14.69
CA PRO A 65 19.69 -35.78 -14.49
C PRO A 65 20.96 -34.99 -14.22
N LEU A 66 21.82 -35.50 -13.34
CA LEU A 66 23.14 -34.94 -13.03
C LEU A 66 23.09 -33.44 -12.66
N SER A 67 22.06 -33.03 -11.92
CA SER A 67 21.87 -31.63 -11.53
C SER A 67 21.49 -31.51 -10.05
N SER A 68 21.80 -30.36 -9.46
CA SER A 68 21.47 -30.05 -8.07
C SER A 68 20.70 -28.74 -7.98
N LEU A 69 19.67 -28.74 -7.13
CA LEU A 69 18.94 -27.55 -6.72
C LEU A 69 19.52 -27.08 -5.39
N GLN A 70 19.98 -25.84 -5.31
CA GLN A 70 20.57 -25.25 -4.10
C GLN A 70 19.68 -24.12 -3.60
N ALA A 71 18.99 -24.33 -2.49
CA ALA A 71 18.07 -23.36 -1.89
C ALA A 71 17.15 -22.70 -2.94
N GLU A 72 16.55 -23.51 -3.80
CA GLU A 72 15.65 -22.99 -4.83
C GLU A 72 14.28 -22.70 -4.20
N LYS A 73 13.73 -21.51 -4.47
CA LYS A 73 12.41 -21.13 -3.99
C LYS A 73 11.33 -21.82 -4.82
N ILE A 74 10.70 -22.86 -4.26
CA ILE A 74 9.75 -23.71 -4.99
C ILE A 74 8.30 -23.20 -4.91
N ALA A 75 7.89 -22.66 -3.76
CA ALA A 75 6.53 -22.16 -3.55
C ALA A 75 6.44 -21.16 -2.40
N CYS A 76 5.43 -20.29 -2.41
CA CYS A 76 5.10 -19.39 -1.30
C CYS A 76 3.62 -19.46 -0.94
N ILE A 77 3.30 -19.44 0.35
CA ILE A 77 1.95 -19.41 0.90
C ILE A 77 1.64 -18.03 1.45
N TYR A 78 0.44 -17.53 1.17
CA TYR A 78 -0.09 -16.26 1.67
C TYR A 78 -1.36 -16.48 2.50
N GLY A 79 -1.51 -15.75 3.60
CA GLY A 79 -2.72 -15.79 4.44
C GLY A 79 -2.93 -17.11 5.22
N ALA A 80 -1.89 -17.94 5.33
CA ALA A 80 -1.89 -19.15 6.15
C ALA A 80 -0.51 -19.40 6.76
N LYS A 81 -0.51 -20.04 7.92
CA LYS A 81 0.71 -20.47 8.61
C LYS A 81 0.99 -21.93 8.25
N ILE A 82 2.21 -22.21 7.80
CA ILE A 82 2.66 -23.58 7.55
C ILE A 82 2.85 -24.26 8.92
N THR A 83 2.12 -25.35 9.13
CA THR A 83 2.17 -26.15 10.36
C THR A 83 3.05 -27.38 10.20
N ALA A 84 3.14 -27.95 9.00
CA ALA A 84 4.04 -29.05 8.70
C ALA A 84 4.59 -28.97 7.27
N LEU A 85 5.84 -29.40 7.11
CA LEU A 85 6.52 -29.47 5.83
C LEU A 85 7.30 -30.79 5.77
N ASN A 86 6.82 -31.73 4.96
CA ASN A 86 7.41 -33.05 4.82
C ASN A 86 7.89 -33.26 3.39
N THR A 87 9.06 -33.87 3.22
CA THR A 87 9.66 -34.11 1.91
C THR A 87 10.04 -35.58 1.76
N SER A 88 9.82 -36.16 0.57
CA SER A 88 10.19 -37.56 0.30
C SER A 88 11.68 -37.73 0.03
N ALA A 89 12.34 -36.68 -0.46
CA ALA A 89 13.77 -36.62 -0.76
C ALA A 89 14.22 -35.15 -0.67
N GLY A 90 15.53 -34.93 -0.49
CA GLY A 90 16.10 -33.59 -0.36
C GLY A 90 15.88 -32.95 1.02
N LYS A 91 16.20 -31.67 1.12
CA LYS A 91 16.00 -30.84 2.33
C LYS A 91 15.15 -29.64 1.96
N SER A 92 14.18 -29.32 2.80
CA SER A 92 13.38 -28.10 2.67
C SER A 92 13.62 -27.16 3.84
N THR A 93 13.73 -25.87 3.55
CA THR A 93 13.79 -24.80 4.54
C THR A 93 12.63 -23.84 4.34
N LEU A 94 12.23 -23.19 5.43
CA LEU A 94 11.12 -22.26 5.45
C LEU A 94 11.63 -20.86 5.81
N GLU A 95 11.27 -19.89 4.98
CA GLU A 95 11.46 -18.48 5.29
C GLU A 95 10.10 -17.84 5.55
N THR A 96 9.90 -17.34 6.77
CA THR A 96 8.66 -16.67 7.16
C THR A 96 8.84 -15.16 7.16
N ASN A 97 7.99 -14.47 6.43
CA ASN A 97 7.85 -13.01 6.40
C ASN A 97 6.45 -12.67 6.97
N PRO A 98 6.23 -11.50 7.61
CA PRO A 98 4.92 -11.08 8.15
C PRO A 98 3.70 -11.36 7.26
N ASP A 99 3.83 -11.30 5.93
CA ASP A 99 2.72 -11.51 4.99
C ASP A 99 2.78 -12.83 4.19
N SER A 100 3.87 -13.59 4.26
CA SER A 100 4.07 -14.79 3.42
C SER A 100 5.07 -15.79 3.99
N ALA A 101 4.88 -17.06 3.65
CA ALA A 101 5.74 -18.16 4.05
C ALA A 101 6.29 -18.87 2.79
N CYS A 102 7.58 -18.71 2.50
CA CYS A 102 8.21 -19.24 1.29
C CYS A 102 9.06 -20.47 1.58
N ILE A 103 8.90 -21.49 0.74
CA ILE A 103 9.53 -22.79 0.84
C ILE A 103 10.72 -22.84 -0.10
N PHE A 104 11.87 -23.14 0.46
CA PHE A 104 13.12 -23.36 -0.27
C PHE A 104 13.47 -24.84 -0.24
N PHE A 105 13.97 -25.35 -1.35
CA PHE A 105 14.25 -26.76 -1.52
C PHE A 105 15.67 -26.99 -2.04
N THR A 106 16.33 -27.99 -1.48
CA THR A 106 17.70 -28.36 -1.81
C THR A 106 17.78 -29.87 -2.03
N ILE A 107 18.23 -30.29 -3.21
CA ILE A 107 18.39 -31.70 -3.55
C ILE A 107 19.50 -31.86 -4.57
N ASP A 108 20.22 -32.97 -4.48
CA ASP A 108 21.22 -33.35 -5.47
C ASP A 108 20.72 -34.61 -6.19
N ASN A 109 20.68 -34.57 -7.52
CA ASN A 109 20.35 -35.72 -8.36
C ASN A 109 21.61 -36.21 -9.08
N PRO A 110 22.41 -37.11 -8.47
CA PRO A 110 23.57 -37.71 -9.12
C PRO A 110 23.20 -38.78 -10.16
N SER A 111 21.91 -39.05 -10.37
CA SER A 111 21.44 -40.06 -11.32
C SER A 111 21.41 -39.56 -12.75
N ILE A 112 21.55 -40.50 -13.70
CA ILE A 112 21.36 -40.28 -15.13
C ILE A 112 19.86 -40.22 -15.49
N ARG A 113 18.98 -40.60 -14.55
CA ARG A 113 17.52 -40.52 -14.70
C ARG A 113 16.97 -39.28 -14.00
N GLU A 114 15.80 -38.83 -14.46
CA GLU A 114 15.05 -37.79 -13.77
C GLU A 114 14.69 -38.28 -12.36
N ALA A 115 14.85 -37.39 -11.38
CA ALA A 115 14.45 -37.63 -10.01
C ALA A 115 13.23 -36.77 -9.69
N GLU A 116 12.32 -37.35 -8.90
CA GLU A 116 11.12 -36.67 -8.44
C GLU A 116 11.11 -36.65 -6.91
N ALA A 117 10.84 -35.49 -6.35
CA ALA A 117 10.65 -35.32 -4.91
C ALA A 117 9.26 -34.76 -4.64
N THR A 118 8.54 -35.40 -3.72
CA THR A 118 7.24 -34.94 -3.26
C THR A 118 7.43 -34.08 -2.01
N VAL A 119 6.89 -32.86 -2.06
CA VAL A 119 6.86 -31.93 -0.94
C VAL A 119 5.40 -31.78 -0.49
N LEU A 120 5.11 -32.26 0.71
CA LEU A 120 3.80 -32.14 1.35
C LEU A 120 3.83 -30.93 2.29
N VAL A 121 2.93 -29.99 2.03
CA VAL A 121 2.80 -28.76 2.82
C VAL A 121 1.45 -28.75 3.50
N THR A 122 1.46 -28.73 4.83
CA THR A 122 0.26 -28.53 5.64
C THR A 122 0.26 -27.11 6.15
N ALA A 123 -0.79 -26.37 5.83
CA ALA A 123 -0.97 -24.99 6.24
C ALA A 123 -2.34 -24.80 6.87
N GLU A 124 -2.41 -24.06 7.96
CA GLU A 124 -3.67 -23.66 8.57
C GLU A 124 -3.93 -22.19 8.24
N THR A 125 -5.14 -21.86 7.79
CA THR A 125 -5.47 -20.44 7.63
C THR A 125 -5.36 -19.78 8.99
N LEU A 126 -4.82 -18.57 9.01
CA LEU A 126 -4.90 -17.77 10.21
C LEU A 126 -6.36 -17.36 10.32
N LEU A 127 -7.11 -18.03 11.19
CA LEU A 127 -8.34 -17.45 11.71
C LEU A 127 -7.88 -16.15 12.36
N GLU A 128 -8.17 -15.02 11.72
CA GLU A 128 -8.23 -13.77 12.46
C GLU A 128 -9.28 -14.02 13.53
N GLU A 129 -8.83 -14.35 14.76
CA GLU A 129 -9.58 -13.95 15.93
C GLU A 129 -9.85 -12.48 15.68
N LYS A 130 -11.14 -12.19 15.47
CA LYS A 130 -11.66 -10.85 15.44
C LYS A 130 -11.15 -10.24 16.73
N GLY A 131 -10.03 -9.52 16.64
CA GLY A 131 -9.50 -8.77 17.75
C GLY A 131 -10.65 -7.88 18.10
N GLU A 132 -11.33 -8.19 19.22
CA GLU A 132 -12.17 -7.20 19.84
C GLU A 132 -11.27 -5.96 19.89
N PRO A 133 -11.68 -4.86 19.25
CA PRO A 133 -10.89 -3.65 19.31
C PRO A 133 -10.59 -3.46 20.79
N PRO A 134 -9.34 -3.21 21.21
CA PRO A 134 -9.03 -3.11 22.62
C PRO A 134 -10.01 -2.09 23.18
N ILE A 135 -11.03 -2.58 23.89
CA ILE A 135 -11.93 -1.72 24.63
C ILE A 135 -10.98 -1.14 25.63
N LEU A 136 -10.65 0.13 25.42
CA LEU A 136 -9.68 0.87 26.18
C LEU A 136 -10.22 0.98 27.60
N LEU A 137 -10.06 -0.09 28.39
CA LEU A 137 -10.39 -0.19 29.81
C LEU A 137 -9.28 0.48 30.63
N ILE A 138 -8.81 1.65 30.20
CA ILE A 138 -7.84 2.43 30.95
C ILE A 138 -8.34 3.88 31.03
N GLY A 139 -9.01 4.18 32.15
CA GLY A 139 -9.21 5.54 32.66
C GLY A 139 -10.36 6.32 32.03
N THR A 140 -11.60 5.96 32.35
CA THR A 140 -12.85 6.61 31.89
C THR A 140 -13.02 8.08 32.30
N THR A 141 -12.03 8.75 32.88
CA THR A 141 -12.10 10.18 33.21
C THR A 141 -10.97 11.00 32.57
N ALA A 142 -9.73 10.50 32.56
CA ALA A 142 -8.59 11.25 32.02
C ALA A 142 -8.50 11.18 30.47
N GLY A 143 -8.79 10.02 29.86
CA GLY A 143 -8.71 9.86 28.40
C GLY A 143 -9.77 10.66 27.64
N ILE A 144 -10.97 10.75 28.21
CA ILE A 144 -12.08 11.53 27.63
C ILE A 144 -11.73 13.02 27.64
N ALA A 145 -11.17 13.55 28.74
CA ALA A 145 -10.79 14.96 28.83
C ALA A 145 -9.68 15.34 27.84
N ALA A 146 -8.66 14.49 27.67
CA ALA A 146 -7.58 14.70 26.70
C ALA A 146 -8.07 14.62 25.25
N ALA A 147 -8.94 13.65 24.92
CA ALA A 147 -9.55 13.54 23.60
C ALA A 147 -10.48 14.73 23.29
N SER A 148 -11.25 15.20 24.29
CA SER A 148 -12.10 16.40 24.20
C SER A 148 -11.26 17.65 23.95
N TYR A 149 -10.11 17.79 24.63
CA TYR A 149 -9.22 18.93 24.43
C TYR A 149 -8.61 18.94 23.02
N LEU A 150 -8.31 17.77 22.45
CA LEU A 150 -7.78 17.65 21.08
C LEU A 150 -8.83 17.94 20.00
N THR A 151 -10.13 17.73 20.24
CA THR A 151 -11.20 18.07 19.28
C THR A 151 -11.61 19.54 19.34
N LEU A 152 -11.41 20.21 20.48
CA LEU A 152 -11.76 21.62 20.68
C LEU A 152 -10.72 22.61 20.13
N THR A 153 -9.47 22.18 19.95
CA THR A 153 -8.41 23.05 19.40
C THR A 153 -8.21 22.77 17.91
N GLU A 154 -8.15 23.83 17.08
CA GLU A 154 -7.95 23.68 15.64
C GLU A 154 -6.64 22.95 15.29
N SER A 155 -5.60 23.15 16.11
CA SER A 155 -4.31 22.46 16.01
C SER A 155 -4.36 20.99 16.46
N GLY A 156 -5.19 20.66 17.45
CA GLY A 156 -5.40 19.30 17.93
C GLY A 156 -6.13 18.42 16.93
N ARG A 157 -7.14 18.99 16.24
CA ARG A 157 -7.93 18.29 15.22
C ARG A 157 -7.10 17.83 14.03
N ASP A 158 -6.17 18.66 13.55
CA ASP A 158 -5.26 18.31 12.45
C ASP A 158 -4.27 17.20 12.86
N LYS A 159 -3.70 17.28 14.07
CA LYS A 159 -2.80 16.25 14.60
C LYS A 159 -3.52 14.92 14.80
N LEU A 160 -4.76 14.95 15.31
CA LEU A 160 -5.59 13.76 15.49
C LEU A 160 -5.99 13.13 14.15
N PHE A 161 -6.41 13.95 13.17
CA PHE A 161 -6.71 13.47 11.82
C PHE A 161 -5.50 12.82 11.17
N LYS A 162 -4.30 13.42 11.29
CA LYS A 162 -3.04 12.80 10.80
C LYS A 162 -2.72 11.50 11.52
N ALA A 163 -2.81 11.48 12.86
CA ALA A 163 -2.48 10.29 13.65
C ALA A 163 -3.39 9.08 13.33
N ILE A 164 -4.67 9.32 13.01
CA ILE A 164 -5.65 8.26 12.74
C ILE A 164 -5.71 7.90 11.25
N SER A 165 -5.58 8.87 10.34
CA SER A 165 -5.67 8.63 8.89
C SER A 165 -4.44 7.95 8.29
N ILE A 166 -3.26 8.15 8.88
CA ILE A 166 -1.98 7.64 8.34
C ILE A 166 -1.88 6.10 8.43
N PRO A 167 -2.21 5.43 9.56
CA PRO A 167 -2.08 3.96 9.68
C PRO A 167 -3.21 3.18 8.99
N VAL A 168 -4.45 3.68 9.00
CA VAL A 168 -5.58 2.97 8.35
C VAL A 168 -5.46 3.02 6.82
N GLY A 169 -4.99 4.14 6.27
CA GLY A 169 -4.64 4.22 4.85
C GLY A 169 -3.38 3.41 4.48
N TYR A 170 -2.59 2.96 5.45
CA TYR A 170 -1.40 2.11 5.24
C TYR A 170 -1.75 0.64 5.06
N TYR A 171 -2.72 0.13 5.81
CA TYR A 171 -3.16 -1.27 5.67
C TYR A 171 -3.96 -1.56 4.38
N VAL A 172 -4.60 -0.55 3.78
CA VAL A 172 -5.51 -0.72 2.63
C VAL A 172 -4.82 -0.51 1.27
N ALA A 173 -3.50 -0.25 1.23
CA ALA A 173 -2.80 0.00 -0.02
C ALA A 173 -1.60 -0.93 -0.17
N ARG A 174 -1.86 -2.20 -0.49
CA ARG A 174 -0.85 -3.05 -1.15
C ARG A 174 -0.67 -2.56 -2.60
N HIS A 175 0.49 -2.85 -3.19
CA HIS A 175 0.91 -2.41 -4.53
C HIS A 175 0.01 -2.87 -5.70
N GLU A 176 -1.11 -3.52 -5.40
CA GLU A 176 -2.08 -4.10 -6.34
C GLU A 176 -3.34 -3.21 -6.50
N ASP A 177 -3.48 -2.14 -5.71
CA ASP A 177 -4.74 -1.37 -5.59
C ASP A 177 -4.76 0.01 -6.28
N VAL A 178 -3.68 0.44 -6.96
CA VAL A 178 -3.71 1.74 -7.69
C VAL A 178 -4.77 1.75 -8.78
N LEU A 179 -4.99 0.61 -9.43
CA LEU A 179 -5.90 0.45 -10.57
C LEU A 179 -7.37 0.26 -10.17
N ARG A 180 -7.71 0.14 -8.88
CA ARG A 180 -9.11 -0.04 -8.44
C ARG A 180 -9.92 1.26 -8.43
N SER A 181 -9.24 2.40 -8.40
CA SER A 181 -9.89 3.72 -8.36
C SER A 181 -9.76 4.44 -9.70
N LYS A 182 -10.89 4.61 -10.39
CA LYS A 182 -10.97 5.35 -11.65
C LYS A 182 -10.34 6.76 -11.55
N LYS A 183 -10.65 7.50 -10.47
CA LYS A 183 -10.10 8.84 -10.22
C LYS A 183 -8.58 8.85 -10.02
N ARG A 184 -8.03 7.81 -9.39
CA ARG A 184 -6.58 7.69 -9.19
C ARG A 184 -5.85 7.39 -10.50
N LEU A 185 -6.43 6.51 -11.32
CA LEU A 185 -5.94 6.24 -12.66
C LEU A 185 -5.98 7.51 -13.52
N GLU A 186 -7.08 8.26 -13.47
CA GLU A 186 -7.26 9.53 -14.17
C GLU A 186 -6.21 10.57 -13.77
N ILE A 187 -5.93 10.74 -12.47
CA ILE A 187 -4.85 11.63 -11.99
C ILE A 187 -3.47 11.15 -12.48
N LEU A 188 -3.22 9.84 -12.46
CA LEU A 188 -1.94 9.29 -12.91
C LEU A 188 -1.76 9.46 -14.43
N GLU A 189 -2.79 9.22 -15.23
CA GLU A 189 -2.79 9.43 -16.67
C GLU A 189 -2.63 10.91 -17.01
N TYR A 190 -3.28 11.79 -16.27
CA TYR A 190 -3.10 13.23 -16.38
C TYR A 190 -1.63 13.61 -16.15
N LEU A 191 -1.01 13.13 -15.07
CA LEU A 191 0.39 13.44 -14.75
C LEU A 191 1.39 12.84 -15.76
N LYS A 192 1.04 11.75 -16.44
CA LYS A 192 1.86 11.20 -17.54
C LYS A 192 1.87 12.11 -18.78
N LYS A 193 0.75 12.78 -19.04
CA LYS A 193 0.59 13.73 -20.15
C LYS A 193 1.22 15.08 -19.78
N GLU A 194 0.87 15.59 -18.60
CA GLU A 194 1.21 16.91 -18.07
C GLU A 194 1.99 16.80 -16.74
N PRO A 195 3.25 16.34 -16.77
CA PRO A 195 4.05 16.24 -15.55
C PRO A 195 4.45 17.63 -15.04
N GLY A 196 4.61 17.80 -13.73
CA GLY A 196 4.98 19.10 -13.14
C GLY A 196 3.77 19.97 -12.77
N ALA A 197 2.57 19.39 -12.75
CA ALA A 197 1.35 20.10 -12.39
C ALA A 197 1.18 20.29 -10.87
N SER A 198 0.58 21.41 -10.46
CA SER A 198 0.14 21.63 -9.08
C SER A 198 -1.17 20.89 -8.77
N MET A 199 -1.48 20.68 -7.49
CA MET A 199 -2.78 20.10 -7.08
C MET A 199 -3.97 20.93 -7.58
N ARG A 200 -3.82 22.26 -7.66
CA ARG A 200 -4.88 23.14 -8.17
C ARG A 200 -5.12 22.91 -9.65
N ARG A 201 -4.04 22.78 -10.43
CA ARG A 201 -4.12 22.47 -11.86
C ARG A 201 -4.73 21.09 -12.09
N ILE A 202 -4.25 20.06 -11.38
CA ILE A 202 -4.81 18.70 -11.47
C ILE A 202 -6.31 18.72 -11.16
N SER A 203 -6.72 19.38 -10.07
CA SER A 203 -8.14 19.48 -9.69
C SER A 203 -8.99 20.18 -10.73
N ARG A 204 -8.51 21.29 -11.29
CA ARG A 204 -9.21 22.05 -12.33
C ARG A 204 -9.35 21.24 -13.62
N ASP A 205 -8.27 20.59 -14.05
CA ASP A 205 -8.20 19.97 -15.38
C ASP A 205 -8.84 18.56 -15.40
N THR A 206 -8.87 17.86 -14.25
CA THR A 206 -9.57 16.55 -14.10
C THR A 206 -11.00 16.70 -13.57
N GLY A 207 -11.38 17.86 -13.06
CA GLY A 207 -12.68 18.07 -12.37
C GLY A 207 -12.81 17.35 -11.03
N ILE A 208 -11.75 16.69 -10.54
CA ILE A 208 -11.73 16.03 -9.23
C ILE A 208 -11.54 17.09 -8.15
N SER A 209 -12.29 16.97 -7.04
CA SER A 209 -12.22 17.96 -5.96
C SER A 209 -10.81 18.04 -5.35
N PHE A 210 -10.41 19.23 -4.89
CA PHE A 210 -9.06 19.46 -4.38
C PHE A 210 -8.67 18.50 -3.24
N GLY A 211 -9.59 18.21 -2.32
CA GLY A 211 -9.37 17.26 -1.22
C GLY A 211 -9.20 15.81 -1.70
N GLU A 212 -9.96 15.39 -2.72
CA GLU A 212 -9.80 14.07 -3.34
C GLU A 212 -8.49 13.96 -4.12
N VAL A 213 -8.08 15.01 -4.84
CA VAL A 213 -6.77 15.07 -5.51
C VAL A 213 -5.65 14.91 -4.49
N GLN A 214 -5.70 15.66 -3.38
CA GLN A 214 -4.70 15.56 -2.32
C GLN A 214 -4.63 14.14 -1.75
N TRP A 215 -5.78 13.52 -1.48
CA TRP A 215 -5.86 12.15 -1.01
C TRP A 215 -5.25 11.16 -2.00
N HIS A 216 -5.68 11.20 -3.26
CA HIS A 216 -5.19 10.29 -4.31
C HIS A 216 -3.69 10.47 -4.58
N LEU A 217 -3.18 11.70 -4.60
CA LEU A 217 -1.75 11.98 -4.75
C LEU A 217 -0.95 11.45 -3.57
N SER A 218 -1.45 11.59 -2.32
CA SER A 218 -0.75 11.05 -1.15
C SER A 218 -0.56 9.53 -1.21
N ILE A 219 -1.55 8.83 -1.78
CA ILE A 219 -1.47 7.38 -1.99
C ILE A 219 -0.51 7.06 -3.14
N LEU A 220 -0.62 7.75 -4.27
CA LEU A 220 0.27 7.57 -5.43
C LEU A 220 1.74 7.84 -5.11
N GLU A 221 2.00 8.85 -4.26
CA GLU A 221 3.34 9.19 -3.77
C GLU A 221 3.89 8.09 -2.86
N ARG A 222 3.10 7.64 -1.88
CA ARG A 222 3.49 6.54 -0.98
C ARG A 222 3.75 5.22 -1.70
N LEU A 223 3.01 4.95 -2.77
CA LEU A 223 3.20 3.77 -3.62
C LEU A 223 4.29 3.97 -4.70
N GLY A 224 4.97 5.12 -4.72
CA GLY A 224 6.10 5.38 -5.61
C GLY A 224 5.75 5.59 -7.08
N TYR A 225 4.49 5.80 -7.44
CA TYR A 225 4.09 6.11 -8.83
C TYR A 225 4.32 7.58 -9.20
N VAL A 226 4.25 8.46 -8.20
CA VAL A 226 4.38 9.91 -8.37
C VAL A 226 5.40 10.42 -7.36
N ARG A 227 6.17 11.44 -7.74
CA ARG A 227 7.00 12.23 -6.84
C ARG A 227 6.51 13.66 -6.81
N ARG A 228 6.91 14.39 -5.77
CA ARG A 228 6.66 15.82 -5.66
C ARG A 228 7.96 16.59 -5.52
N SER A 229 7.97 17.81 -6.03
CA SER A 229 9.02 18.79 -5.77
C SER A 229 8.40 20.11 -5.32
N ARG A 230 9.02 20.73 -4.32
CA ARG A 230 8.63 22.03 -3.80
C ARG A 230 9.49 23.11 -4.44
N ILE A 231 8.83 24.09 -5.05
CA ILE A 231 9.43 25.24 -5.71
C ILE A 231 8.85 26.50 -5.06
N GLY A 232 9.49 26.96 -3.98
CA GLY A 232 8.99 28.09 -3.18
C GLY A 232 7.59 27.84 -2.61
N LYS A 233 6.58 28.56 -3.15
CA LYS A 233 5.17 28.41 -2.79
C LYS A 233 4.46 27.26 -3.50
N TRP A 234 5.04 26.76 -4.58
CA TRP A 234 4.45 25.72 -5.43
C TRP A 234 4.89 24.34 -4.96
N THR A 235 3.96 23.41 -5.01
CA THR A 235 4.23 21.97 -4.90
C THR A 235 3.72 21.34 -6.17
N VAL A 236 4.64 20.79 -6.95
CA VAL A 236 4.36 20.14 -8.23
C VAL A 236 4.53 18.65 -8.11
N TYR A 237 3.75 17.91 -8.90
CA TYR A 237 3.75 16.46 -8.93
C TYR A 237 4.11 15.97 -10.32
N TYR A 238 4.85 14.87 -10.40
CA TYR A 238 5.26 14.26 -11.66
C TYR A 238 5.41 12.74 -11.49
N PRO A 239 5.20 11.93 -12.55
CA PRO A 239 5.39 10.49 -12.48
C PRO A 239 6.83 10.12 -12.14
N THR A 240 7.02 9.10 -11.33
CA THR A 240 8.35 8.56 -11.03
C THR A 240 9.05 8.10 -12.32
N GLY A 241 10.31 8.50 -12.48
CA GLY A 241 11.09 8.23 -13.70
C GLY A 241 10.88 9.23 -14.84
N SER A 242 10.05 10.26 -14.64
CA SER A 242 9.94 11.33 -15.65
C SER A 242 11.22 12.16 -15.70
N PRO A 243 11.74 12.47 -16.91
CA PRO A 243 12.90 13.33 -17.07
C PRO A 243 12.63 14.72 -16.49
N ALA A 244 13.64 15.29 -15.84
CA ALA A 244 13.47 16.52 -15.08
C ALA A 244 13.18 17.73 -15.98
N GLU A 245 13.80 17.78 -17.15
CA GLU A 245 13.59 18.82 -18.15
C GLU A 245 12.12 18.93 -18.56
N LYS A 246 11.43 17.80 -18.77
CA LYS A 246 10.05 17.78 -19.26
C LYS A 246 9.09 18.37 -18.23
N TRP A 247 9.16 17.94 -16.97
CA TRP A 247 8.21 18.41 -15.97
C TRP A 247 8.53 19.84 -15.51
N LEU A 248 9.81 20.26 -15.55
CA LEU A 248 10.20 21.65 -15.29
C LEU A 248 9.66 22.59 -16.38
N GLU A 249 9.73 22.20 -17.65
CA GLU A 249 9.18 22.97 -18.77
C GLU A 249 7.67 23.19 -18.63
N ASN A 250 6.92 22.11 -18.37
CA ASN A 250 5.47 22.19 -18.14
C ASN A 250 5.14 23.04 -16.90
N PHE A 251 5.90 22.91 -15.81
CA PHE A 251 5.71 23.76 -14.63
C PHE A 251 5.89 25.25 -14.96
N ILE A 252 6.98 25.60 -15.65
CA ILE A 252 7.30 27.00 -15.95
C ILE A 252 6.27 27.58 -16.93
N THR A 253 5.86 26.81 -17.93
CA THR A 253 4.88 27.24 -18.93
C THR A 253 3.48 27.38 -18.33
N ASP A 254 3.01 26.37 -17.59
CA ASP A 254 1.60 26.29 -17.21
C ASP A 254 1.30 26.93 -15.85
N GLU A 255 2.26 26.97 -14.93
CA GLU A 255 2.06 27.53 -13.58
C GLU A 255 2.70 28.92 -13.43
N LEU A 256 3.80 29.21 -14.14
CA LEU A 256 4.42 30.54 -14.14
C LEU A 256 4.01 31.40 -15.34
N GLY A 257 3.49 30.80 -16.42
CA GLY A 257 3.09 31.52 -17.63
C GLY A 257 4.27 31.99 -18.50
N GLU A 258 5.46 31.44 -18.26
CA GLU A 258 6.71 31.82 -18.92
C GLU A 258 7.11 30.76 -19.94
N LYS A 259 7.72 31.15 -21.06
CA LYS A 259 8.19 30.18 -22.06
C LYS A 259 9.68 29.94 -21.92
N ILE A 260 10.09 28.68 -21.95
CA ILE A 260 11.50 28.29 -21.98
C ILE A 260 11.76 27.38 -23.16
N THR A 261 13.00 27.38 -23.65
CA THR A 261 13.41 26.43 -24.69
C THR A 261 13.76 25.06 -24.05
N PRO A 262 13.56 23.94 -24.77
CA PRO A 262 13.94 22.62 -24.27
C PRO A 262 15.42 22.52 -23.87
N GLN A 263 16.31 23.26 -24.54
CA GLN A 263 17.74 23.32 -24.22
C GLN A 263 18.00 24.03 -22.88
N THR A 264 17.29 25.14 -22.63
CA THR A 264 17.33 25.83 -21.33
C THR A 264 16.77 24.93 -20.22
N ALA A 265 15.68 24.21 -20.50
CA ALA A 265 15.09 23.25 -19.55
C ALA A 265 16.06 22.12 -19.18
N ALA A 266 16.75 21.53 -20.17
CA ALA A 266 17.76 20.50 -19.95
C ALA A 266 18.96 21.01 -19.14
N THR A 267 19.43 22.23 -19.44
CA THR A 267 20.53 22.86 -18.69
C THR A 267 20.13 23.13 -17.24
N LEU A 268 18.90 23.63 -17.03
CA LEU A 268 18.35 23.85 -15.70
C LEU A 268 18.18 22.53 -14.93
N ALA A 269 17.66 21.49 -15.57
CA ALA A 269 17.51 20.16 -14.99
C ALA A 269 18.83 19.61 -14.46
N ALA A 270 19.90 19.66 -15.27
CA ALA A 270 21.23 19.21 -14.85
C ALA A 270 21.77 20.00 -13.64
N ARG A 271 21.51 21.30 -13.58
CA ARG A 271 21.90 22.16 -12.44
C ARG A 271 21.07 21.87 -11.18
N LEU A 272 19.84 21.37 -11.35
CA LEU A 272 18.91 21.07 -10.25
C LEU A 272 19.04 19.65 -9.70
N GLU A 273 19.81 18.77 -10.33
CA GLU A 273 20.00 17.37 -9.91
C GLU A 273 20.26 17.20 -8.40
N PRO A 274 21.13 18.00 -7.73
CA PRO A 274 21.35 17.89 -6.29
C PRO A 274 20.09 18.15 -5.46
N TYR A 275 19.20 19.01 -5.94
CA TYR A 275 17.98 19.43 -5.26
C TYR A 275 16.80 18.48 -5.50
N LEU A 276 16.82 17.71 -6.59
CA LEU A 276 15.80 16.71 -6.87
C LEU A 276 15.78 15.59 -5.82
N SER A 277 16.94 15.27 -5.24
CA SER A 277 17.06 14.28 -4.15
C SER A 277 16.36 14.72 -2.86
N THR A 278 16.38 16.02 -2.54
CA THR A 278 15.80 16.58 -1.31
C THR A 278 14.34 17.02 -1.49
N GLY A 279 13.85 17.04 -2.74
CA GLY A 279 12.50 17.45 -3.09
C GLY A 279 12.23 18.95 -2.92
N THR A 280 13.25 19.77 -2.60
CA THR A 280 13.11 21.23 -2.45
C THR A 280 14.05 21.97 -3.37
N ILE A 281 13.47 22.76 -4.27
CA ILE A 281 14.19 23.49 -5.32
C ILE A 281 14.17 24.99 -5.00
N PRO A 282 15.33 25.65 -5.00
CA PRO A 282 15.41 27.09 -4.76
C PRO A 282 14.82 27.86 -5.95
N THR A 283 13.96 28.83 -5.66
CA THR A 283 13.29 29.66 -6.68
C THR A 283 14.25 30.59 -7.41
N SER A 284 15.41 30.92 -6.83
CA SER A 284 16.43 31.76 -7.45
C SER A 284 16.98 31.14 -8.74
N LEU A 285 17.20 29.82 -8.76
CA LEU A 285 17.73 29.11 -9.92
C LEU A 285 16.74 29.09 -11.10
N ILE A 286 15.45 28.95 -10.79
CA ILE A 286 14.40 29.02 -11.81
C ILE A 286 14.28 30.43 -12.38
N ARG A 287 14.33 31.45 -11.51
CA ARG A 287 14.31 32.85 -11.96
C ARG A 287 15.50 33.18 -12.86
N GLU A 288 16.69 32.71 -12.51
CA GLU A 288 17.89 32.89 -13.33
C GLU A 288 17.73 32.26 -14.72
N ALA A 289 17.13 31.07 -14.79
CA ALA A 289 16.91 30.36 -16.04
C ALA A 289 15.84 31.00 -16.94
N ILE A 290 14.81 31.62 -16.36
CA ILE A 290 13.77 32.36 -17.10
C ILE A 290 14.31 33.71 -17.61
N SER A 291 15.24 34.32 -16.88
CA SER A 291 15.82 35.62 -17.25
C SER A 291 16.85 35.59 -18.39
N LYS A 292 17.24 34.39 -18.84
CA LYS A 292 18.23 34.15 -19.90
C LYS A 292 17.53 33.76 -21.19
#